data_AF-A0A373Q7P3-F1
#
_entry.id   AF-A0A373Q7P3-F1
#
_cell.length_a   1.000
_cell.length_b   1.000
_cell.length_c   1.000
_cell.angle_alpha   90.00
_cell.angle_beta   90.00
_cell.angle_gamma   90.00
#
_symmetry.space_group_name_H-M   'P 1'
#
loop_
_entity.id
_entity.type
_entity.pdbx_description
1 polymer ?
#
loop_
_entity_poly.entity_id
_entity_poly.type
_entity_poly.pdbx_seq_one_letter_code
_entity_poly.pdbx_strand_id
1 'polypeptide(L)'
;MQPIGESKSININGIDIKTSATTSDFLYGSYEDSTKYEHAMPYRYILPVNYDSSKEYPILMYLHGAGRRGNDNENQLNNPKPLFDRLLSEENINKYPCIIVAPQCPEGEQWVDTPWGKGTYKVSEVPVSDELSMAKDIILDFENRFSVDTDRVI
;
A
#
# COMPACT_ATOMS: atom_id res chain seq x y z
N MET A 1 1.91 -24.73 8.19
CA MET A 1 0.74 -23.88 8.49
C MET A 1 1.07 -23.14 9.78
N GLN A 2 1.53 -21.90 9.71
CA GLN A 2 1.74 -21.08 10.92
C GLN A 2 0.44 -20.32 11.22
N PRO A 3 0.14 -20.00 12.50
CA PRO A 3 -1.09 -19.32 12.85
C PRO A 3 -1.10 -17.93 12.21
N ILE A 4 -2.18 -17.64 11.47
CA ILE A 4 -2.51 -16.28 11.06
C ILE A 4 -2.87 -15.56 12.35
N GLY A 5 -2.05 -14.60 12.79
CA GLY A 5 -2.33 -13.85 14.01
C GLY A 5 -3.69 -13.17 13.90
N GLU A 6 -4.59 -13.45 14.83
CA GLU A 6 -5.86 -12.73 14.90
C GLU A 6 -5.56 -11.28 15.32
N SER A 7 -6.20 -10.32 14.65
CA SER A 7 -6.19 -8.92 15.08
C SER A 7 -6.77 -8.84 16.50
N LYS A 8 -6.06 -8.21 17.43
CA LYS A 8 -6.56 -8.00 18.80
C LYS A 8 -7.34 -6.70 18.86
N SER A 9 -8.60 -6.80 19.29
CA SER A 9 -9.42 -5.67 19.69
C SER A 9 -9.67 -5.71 21.20
N ILE A 10 -9.62 -4.55 21.84
CA ILE A 10 -10.02 -4.35 23.24
C ILE A 10 -11.25 -3.47 23.22
N ASN A 11 -12.34 -3.94 23.80
CA ASN A 11 -13.55 -3.12 23.97
C ASN A 11 -13.44 -2.34 25.28
N ILE A 12 -13.31 -1.02 25.19
CA ILE A 12 -13.38 -0.13 26.36
C ILE A 12 -14.54 0.84 26.12
N ASN A 13 -15.54 0.81 26.99
CA ASN A 13 -16.72 1.69 26.93
C ASN A 13 -17.47 1.66 25.57
N GLY A 14 -17.51 0.50 24.90
CA GLY A 14 -18.18 0.34 23.61
C GLY A 14 -17.37 0.81 22.40
N ILE A 15 -16.10 1.20 22.59
CA ILE A 15 -15.16 1.51 21.52
C ILE A 15 -14.28 0.28 21.29
N ASP A 16 -14.29 -0.24 20.06
CA ASP A 16 -13.36 -1.28 19.64
C ASP A 16 -12.00 -0.66 19.34
N ILE A 17 -11.11 -0.75 20.32
CA ILE A 17 -9.73 -0.31 20.19
C ILE A 17 -8.97 -1.46 19.54
N LYS A 18 -8.65 -1.32 18.26
CA LYS A 18 -7.68 -2.21 17.63
C LYS A 18 -6.31 -1.95 18.28
N THR A 19 -5.54 -2.98 18.61
CA THR A 19 -4.17 -2.80 19.15
C THR A 19 -3.10 -3.46 18.29
N SER A 20 -3.52 -4.29 17.33
CA SER A 20 -2.66 -4.91 16.33
C SER A 20 -3.37 -5.00 14.98
N ALA A 21 -2.58 -5.13 13.91
CA ALA A 21 -3.11 -5.40 12.58
C ALA A 21 -2.36 -6.55 11.90
N THR A 22 -2.96 -7.14 10.88
CA THR A 22 -2.35 -8.14 10.01
C THR A 22 -2.69 -7.87 8.55
N THR A 23 -2.14 -8.67 7.64
CA THR A 23 -2.41 -8.53 6.20
C THR A 23 -3.89 -8.68 5.84
N SER A 24 -4.70 -9.39 6.64
CA SER A 24 -6.15 -9.49 6.41
C SER A 24 -6.91 -8.20 6.71
N ASP A 25 -6.28 -7.25 7.40
CA ASP A 25 -6.88 -5.97 7.76
C ASP A 25 -6.72 -4.90 6.69
N PHE A 26 -5.97 -5.20 5.62
CA PHE A 26 -5.89 -4.32 4.47
C PHE A 26 -7.26 -4.22 3.79
N LEU A 27 -7.75 -3.01 3.63
CA LEU A 27 -8.93 -2.65 2.86
C LEU A 27 -8.63 -2.73 1.36
N TYR A 28 -9.66 -2.98 0.56
CA TYR A 28 -9.59 -2.98 -0.90
C TYR A 28 -9.84 -1.59 -1.45
N GLY A 29 -9.15 -1.27 -2.54
CA GLY A 29 -9.41 -0.12 -3.39
C GLY A 29 -9.07 -0.41 -4.85
N SER A 30 -9.53 0.48 -5.73
CA SER A 30 -9.21 0.52 -7.15
C SER A 30 -9.07 1.98 -7.54
N TYR A 31 -8.02 2.32 -8.28
CA TYR A 31 -7.81 3.66 -8.83
C TYR A 31 -8.07 3.64 -10.33
N GLU A 32 -8.88 4.58 -10.79
CA GLU A 32 -9.33 4.69 -12.18
C GLU A 32 -9.34 6.16 -12.60
N ASP A 33 -8.61 6.48 -13.67
CA ASP A 33 -8.68 7.76 -14.38
C ASP A 33 -8.58 7.47 -15.88
N SER A 34 -9.73 7.21 -16.51
CA SER A 34 -9.82 6.85 -17.93
C SER A 34 -9.44 8.00 -18.88
N THR A 35 -9.20 9.20 -18.35
CA THR A 35 -8.66 10.32 -19.13
C THR A 35 -7.13 10.27 -19.26
N LYS A 36 -6.47 9.48 -18.40
CA LYS A 36 -5.01 9.32 -18.36
C LYS A 36 -4.53 7.90 -18.66
N TYR A 37 -5.25 6.89 -18.18
CA TYR A 37 -4.79 5.50 -18.16
C TYR A 37 -5.79 4.57 -18.86
N GLU A 38 -5.26 3.53 -19.52
CA GLU A 38 -6.08 2.54 -20.25
C GLU A 38 -6.69 1.47 -19.32
N HIS A 39 -6.23 1.39 -18.07
CA HIS A 39 -6.63 0.37 -17.12
C HIS A 39 -6.81 0.93 -15.70
N ALA A 40 -7.48 0.14 -14.86
CA ALA A 40 -7.60 0.39 -13.43
C ALA A 40 -6.40 -0.22 -12.68
N MET A 41 -6.02 0.37 -11.55
CA MET A 41 -5.01 -0.19 -10.66
C MET A 41 -5.66 -0.64 -9.35
N PRO A 42 -5.80 -1.96 -9.11
CA PRO A 42 -6.18 -2.47 -7.81
C PRO A 42 -5.15 -2.10 -6.76
N TYR A 43 -5.58 -1.77 -5.56
CA TYR A 43 -4.68 -1.53 -4.44
C TYR A 43 -5.28 -2.00 -3.12
N ARG A 44 -4.38 -2.27 -2.17
CA ARG A 44 -4.71 -2.54 -0.78
C ARG A 44 -4.16 -1.44 0.09
N TYR A 45 -4.87 -1.09 1.16
CA TYR A 45 -4.37 -0.12 2.12
C TYR A 45 -4.82 -0.42 3.54
N ILE A 46 -4.09 0.08 4.53
CA ILE A 46 -4.50 0.07 5.92
C ILE A 46 -4.26 1.43 6.54
N LEU A 47 -5.24 1.90 7.32
CA LEU A 47 -5.11 3.11 8.11
C LEU A 47 -4.44 2.80 9.45
N PRO A 48 -3.80 3.81 10.08
CA PRO A 48 -3.35 3.71 11.46
C PRO A 48 -4.43 3.14 12.38
N VAL A 49 -4.00 2.32 13.33
CA VAL A 49 -4.86 1.87 14.41
C VAL A 49 -5.42 3.09 15.15
N ASN A 50 -6.74 3.11 15.36
CA ASN A 50 -7.47 4.26 15.93
C ASN A 50 -7.21 5.57 15.16
N TYR A 51 -7.17 5.50 13.83
CA TYR A 51 -7.02 6.65 12.96
C TYR A 51 -7.92 7.81 13.38
N ASP A 52 -7.31 9.00 13.47
CA ASP A 52 -7.90 10.23 13.97
C ASP A 52 -7.60 11.33 12.96
N SER A 53 -8.63 11.84 12.28
CA SER A 53 -8.49 12.84 11.23
C SER A 53 -8.02 14.21 11.73
N SER A 54 -7.85 14.41 13.05
CA SER A 54 -7.22 15.62 13.61
C SER A 54 -5.68 15.53 13.69
N LYS A 55 -5.10 14.36 13.34
CA LYS A 55 -3.66 14.10 13.29
C LYS A 55 -3.23 13.79 11.86
N GLU A 56 -1.98 14.05 11.54
CA GLU A 56 -1.41 13.75 10.23
C GLU A 56 -0.54 12.48 10.29
N TYR A 57 -0.63 11.66 9.25
CA TYR A 57 0.05 10.37 9.19
C TYR A 57 0.90 10.24 7.91
N PRO A 58 2.13 9.70 8.00
CA PRO A 58 2.92 9.34 6.83
C PRO A 58 2.20 8.34 5.93
N ILE A 59 2.53 8.35 4.64
CA ILE A 59 2.24 7.25 3.74
C ILE A 59 3.49 6.38 3.58
N LEU A 60 3.33 5.07 3.71
CA LEU A 60 4.30 4.07 3.29
C LEU A 60 3.75 3.36 2.05
N MET A 61 4.40 3.57 0.89
CA MET A 61 4.03 2.96 -0.38
C MET A 61 4.85 1.69 -0.62
N TYR A 62 4.20 0.54 -0.65
CA TYR A 62 4.84 -0.75 -0.94
C TYR A 62 4.64 -1.15 -2.40
N LEU A 63 5.71 -1.06 -3.19
CA LEU A 63 5.75 -1.54 -4.57
C LEU A 63 6.31 -2.97 -4.63
N HIS A 64 5.49 -3.92 -5.06
CA HIS A 64 5.89 -5.33 -5.13
C HIS A 64 6.78 -5.63 -6.35
N GLY A 65 7.49 -6.76 -6.31
CA GLY A 65 8.24 -7.28 -7.46
C GLY A 65 7.36 -7.98 -8.52
N ALA A 66 7.91 -8.23 -9.70
CA ALA A 66 7.18 -8.74 -10.88
C ALA A 66 6.35 -10.01 -10.67
N GLY A 67 6.76 -10.88 -9.73
CA GLY A 67 6.04 -12.12 -9.43
C GLY A 67 4.71 -11.94 -8.70
N ARG A 68 4.30 -10.70 -8.39
CA ARG A 68 3.02 -10.36 -7.76
C ARG A 68 2.09 -9.50 -8.60
N ARG A 69 2.44 -9.30 -9.87
CA ARG A 69 1.54 -8.67 -10.84
C ARG A 69 0.22 -9.45 -10.93
N GLY A 70 -0.81 -8.76 -11.36
CA GLY A 70 -2.15 -9.34 -11.49
C GLY A 70 -3.23 -8.31 -11.24
N ASN A 71 -4.47 -8.79 -11.31
CA ASN A 71 -5.67 -7.97 -11.14
C ASN A 71 -6.59 -8.51 -10.03
N ASP A 72 -6.07 -9.38 -9.16
CA ASP A 72 -6.85 -10.05 -8.10
C ASP A 72 -6.99 -9.23 -6.81
N ASN A 73 -6.19 -8.17 -6.67
CA ASN A 73 -6.07 -7.33 -5.49
C ASN A 73 -5.65 -8.07 -4.20
N GLU A 74 -4.96 -9.20 -4.35
CA GLU A 74 -4.47 -10.04 -3.25
C GLU A 74 -2.97 -10.32 -3.37
N ASN A 75 -2.50 -10.61 -4.58
CA ASN A 75 -1.18 -11.19 -4.77
C ASN A 75 -0.06 -10.21 -4.38
N GLN A 76 -0.26 -8.89 -4.44
CA GLN A 76 0.73 -7.92 -3.98
C GLN A 76 1.11 -8.10 -2.50
N LEU A 77 0.24 -8.69 -1.68
CA LEU A 77 0.48 -8.97 -0.26
C LEU A 77 1.00 -10.40 0.00
N ASN A 78 1.08 -11.27 -1.02
CA ASN A 78 1.57 -12.65 -0.89
C ASN A 78 3.11 -12.72 -0.90
N ASN A 79 3.71 -13.37 0.11
CA ASN A 79 5.17 -13.49 0.39
C ASN A 79 5.96 -12.36 1.07
N PRO A 80 5.57 -11.07 1.14
CA PRO A 80 6.18 -10.11 2.07
C PRO A 80 5.69 -10.31 3.51
N LYS A 81 5.18 -11.48 3.86
CA LYS A 81 4.60 -11.75 5.18
C LYS A 81 5.55 -11.39 6.34
N PRO A 82 6.86 -11.69 6.31
CA PRO A 82 7.76 -11.22 7.36
C PRO A 82 7.89 -9.70 7.46
N LEU A 83 7.79 -8.98 6.33
CA LEU A 83 7.81 -7.52 6.30
C LEU A 83 6.53 -6.96 6.94
N PHE A 84 5.36 -7.40 6.48
CA PHE A 84 4.09 -6.92 7.01
C PHE A 84 3.86 -7.38 8.46
N ASP A 85 4.24 -8.60 8.84
CA ASP A 85 4.17 -9.06 10.23
C ASP A 85 5.02 -8.17 11.16
N ARG A 86 6.16 -7.66 10.66
CA ARG A 86 6.99 -6.70 11.39
C ARG A 86 6.38 -5.31 11.40
N LEU A 87 5.94 -4.76 10.27
CA LEU A 87 5.36 -3.42 10.17
C LEU A 87 4.07 -3.29 11.00
N LEU A 88 3.23 -4.33 10.97
CA LEU A 88 1.92 -4.36 11.61
C LEU A 88 1.95 -4.93 13.03
N SER A 89 3.14 -5.24 13.56
CA SER A 89 3.28 -5.70 14.94
C SER A 89 2.71 -4.66 15.90
N GLU A 90 2.15 -5.11 17.02
CA GLU A 90 1.61 -4.23 18.06
C GLU A 90 2.62 -3.15 18.49
N GLU A 91 3.92 -3.48 18.53
CA GLU A 91 4.95 -2.47 18.82
C GLU A 91 5.05 -1.40 17.72
N ASN A 92 5.18 -1.81 16.45
CA ASN A 92 5.50 -0.87 15.37
C ASN A 92 4.28 -0.05 14.93
N ILE A 93 3.08 -0.63 14.88
CA ILE A 93 1.88 0.11 14.46
C ILE A 93 1.48 1.20 15.45
N ASN A 94 1.77 0.99 16.76
CA ASN A 94 1.54 1.99 17.79
C ASN A 94 2.69 3.02 17.87
N LYS A 95 3.94 2.60 17.64
CA LYS A 95 5.11 3.49 17.69
C LYS A 95 5.27 4.36 16.44
N TYR A 96 4.90 3.84 15.27
CA TYR A 96 5.03 4.48 13.97
C TYR A 96 3.70 4.40 13.20
N PRO A 97 2.65 5.09 13.67
CA PRO A 97 1.37 5.08 12.98
C PRO A 97 1.52 5.70 11.60
N CYS A 98 1.20 4.95 10.56
CA CYS A 98 1.25 5.37 9.17
C CYS A 98 0.12 4.73 8.37
N ILE A 99 -0.23 5.38 7.26
CA ILE A 99 -1.09 4.79 6.23
C ILE A 99 -0.19 3.94 5.34
N ILE A 100 -0.50 2.66 5.18
CA ILE A 100 0.26 1.78 4.29
C ILE A 100 -0.57 1.54 3.04
N VAL A 101 0.02 1.73 1.87
CA VAL A 101 -0.64 1.55 0.56
C VAL A 101 0.18 0.56 -0.27
N ALA A 102 -0.49 -0.41 -0.89
CA ALA A 102 0.09 -1.47 -1.67
C ALA A 102 -0.70 -1.64 -2.99
N PRO A 103 -0.37 -0.85 -4.03
CA PRO A 103 -0.93 -1.03 -5.36
C PRO A 103 -0.44 -2.35 -5.98
N GLN A 104 -1.27 -2.93 -6.84
CA GLN A 104 -0.93 -4.09 -7.65
C GLN A 104 -0.71 -3.65 -9.09
N CYS A 105 0.54 -3.74 -9.55
CA CYS A 105 0.88 -3.57 -10.96
C CYS A 105 0.15 -4.65 -11.79
N PRO A 106 -0.61 -4.27 -12.83
CA PRO A 106 -1.36 -5.23 -13.65
C PRO A 106 -0.49 -6.30 -14.29
N GLU A 107 -1.11 -7.41 -14.67
CA GLU A 107 -0.44 -8.46 -15.44
C GLU A 107 0.06 -7.90 -16.78
N GLY A 108 1.28 -8.25 -17.18
CA GLY A 108 1.91 -7.73 -18.40
C GLY A 108 2.70 -6.43 -18.22
N GLU A 109 2.35 -5.62 -17.23
CA GLU A 109 2.93 -4.29 -17.02
C GLU A 109 4.13 -4.27 -16.05
N GLN A 110 4.72 -3.09 -15.82
CA GLN A 110 5.89 -2.91 -14.95
C GLN A 110 5.96 -1.49 -14.37
N TRP A 111 6.54 -1.34 -13.18
CA TRP A 111 6.75 -0.02 -12.57
C TRP A 111 7.74 0.89 -13.32
N VAL A 112 8.57 0.32 -14.21
CA VAL A 112 9.56 1.07 -14.99
C VAL A 112 9.68 0.41 -16.35
N ASP A 113 9.53 1.19 -17.41
CA ASP A 113 9.51 0.72 -18.81
C ASP A 113 10.87 0.36 -19.38
N THR A 114 11.54 -0.59 -18.74
CA THR A 114 12.85 -1.08 -19.14
C THR A 114 12.90 -2.60 -19.16
N PRO A 115 13.44 -3.22 -20.23
CA PRO A 115 13.66 -4.67 -20.24
C PRO A 115 14.60 -5.09 -19.11
N TRP A 116 14.17 -6.01 -18.25
CA TRP A 116 14.97 -6.48 -17.10
C TRP A 116 16.33 -7.06 -17.52
N GLY A 117 16.41 -7.67 -18.71
CA GLY A 117 17.64 -8.23 -19.27
C GLY A 117 18.75 -7.21 -19.55
N LYS A 118 18.44 -5.90 -19.61
CA LYS A 118 19.45 -4.85 -19.77
C LYS A 118 20.25 -4.60 -18.48
N GLY A 119 19.74 -5.01 -17.32
CA GLY A 119 20.37 -4.85 -16.00
C GLY A 119 20.44 -3.42 -15.46
N THR A 120 20.56 -2.41 -16.33
CA THR A 120 20.65 -0.99 -15.98
C THR A 120 19.94 -0.15 -17.03
N TYR A 121 19.40 0.99 -16.60
CA TYR A 121 18.81 2.03 -17.43
C TYR A 121 19.16 3.41 -16.87
N LYS A 122 19.00 4.47 -17.67
CA LYS A 122 19.12 5.84 -17.20
C LYS A 122 17.73 6.43 -17.02
N VAL A 123 17.48 7.02 -15.87
CA VAL A 123 16.19 7.66 -15.54
C VAL A 123 15.86 8.79 -16.53
N SER A 124 16.85 9.49 -17.07
CA SER A 124 16.62 10.56 -18.07
C SER A 124 16.25 10.04 -19.47
N GLU A 125 16.39 8.74 -19.72
CA GLU A 125 16.13 8.13 -21.03
C GLU A 125 14.90 7.21 -21.03
N VAL A 126 14.33 6.91 -19.86
CA VAL A 126 13.14 6.06 -19.72
C VAL A 126 12.01 6.92 -19.15
N PRO A 127 10.88 7.07 -19.87
CA PRO A 127 9.74 7.81 -19.33
C PRO A 127 9.20 7.11 -18.07
N VAL A 128 8.55 7.89 -17.21
CA VAL A 128 7.80 7.33 -16.08
C VAL A 128 6.66 6.49 -16.67
N SER A 129 6.53 5.24 -16.24
CA SER A 129 5.46 4.37 -16.73
C SER A 129 4.10 4.84 -16.21
N ASP A 130 3.04 4.38 -16.86
CA ASP A 130 1.67 4.64 -16.41
C ASP A 130 1.46 4.06 -15.02
N GLU A 131 2.00 2.87 -14.72
CA GLU A 131 1.80 2.20 -13.42
C GLU A 131 2.45 2.97 -12.28
N LEU A 132 3.66 3.53 -12.49
CA LEU A 132 4.30 4.35 -11.48
C LEU A 132 3.58 5.71 -11.32
N SER A 133 3.04 6.25 -12.41
CA SER A 133 2.20 7.46 -12.37
C SER A 133 0.89 7.22 -11.63
N MET A 134 0.23 6.08 -11.84
CA MET A 134 -0.96 5.65 -11.10
C MET A 134 -0.66 5.44 -9.61
N ALA A 135 0.47 4.81 -9.26
CA ALA A 135 0.87 4.67 -7.87
C ALA A 135 1.04 6.03 -7.18
N LYS A 136 1.60 7.01 -7.89
CA LYS A 136 1.67 8.40 -7.41
C LYS A 136 0.28 9.04 -7.32
N ASP A 137 -0.58 8.87 -8.31
CA ASP A 137 -1.93 9.43 -8.29
C ASP A 137 -2.79 8.83 -7.17
N ILE A 138 -2.55 7.57 -6.77
CA ILE A 138 -3.14 6.98 -5.56
C ILE A 138 -2.70 7.72 -4.30
N ILE A 139 -1.43 8.13 -4.19
CA ILE A 139 -0.95 8.95 -3.04
C ILE A 139 -1.72 10.26 -3.00
N LEU A 140 -1.87 10.92 -4.15
CA LEU A 140 -2.63 12.17 -4.25
C LEU A 140 -4.12 11.98 -3.93
N ASP A 141 -4.74 10.86 -4.32
CA ASP A 141 -6.11 10.51 -3.90
C ASP A 141 -6.20 10.37 -2.38
N PHE A 142 -5.19 9.76 -1.75
CA PHE A 142 -5.14 9.59 -0.31
C PHE A 142 -4.97 10.92 0.44
N GLU A 143 -4.16 11.84 -0.07
CA GLU A 143 -4.04 13.21 0.47
C GLU A 143 -5.38 13.96 0.46
N ASN A 144 -6.26 13.66 -0.51
CA ASN A 144 -7.59 14.27 -0.58
C ASN A 144 -8.62 13.60 0.34
N ARG A 145 -8.38 12.35 0.76
CA ARG A 145 -9.36 11.52 1.49
C ARG A 145 -9.02 11.33 2.96
N PHE A 146 -7.75 11.42 3.31
CA PHE A 146 -7.21 11.14 4.64
C PHE A 146 -6.28 12.28 5.07
N SER A 147 -6.04 12.35 6.38
CA SER A 147 -5.13 13.30 7.00
C SER A 147 -3.70 12.79 6.85
N VAL A 148 -3.05 13.23 5.79
CA VAL A 148 -1.72 12.79 5.36
C VAL A 148 -0.68 13.84 5.73
N ASP A 149 0.44 13.39 6.29
CA ASP A 149 1.64 14.22 6.39
C ASP A 149 2.34 14.19 5.02
N THR A 150 2.14 15.25 4.23
CA THR A 150 2.63 15.34 2.85
C THR A 150 4.15 15.45 2.75
N ASP A 151 4.84 15.77 3.85
CA ASP A 151 6.30 15.79 3.92
C ASP A 151 6.89 14.40 4.21
N ARG A 152 6.04 13.40 4.53
CA ARG A 152 6.43 12.03 4.87
C ARG A 152 5.71 11.00 4.00
N VAL A 153 6.04 11.00 2.72
CA VAL A 153 5.71 9.94 1.76
C VAL A 153 6.95 9.08 1.52
N ILE A 154 6.90 7.81 1.93
CA ILE A 154 8.04 6.88 2.03
C ILE A 154 7.83 5.66 1.13
#